data_AF-A0A2W5VAS7-F1
#
_entry.id   AF-A0A2W5VAS7-F1
#
_cell.length_a   1.000
_cell.length_b   1.000
_cell.length_c   1.000
_cell.angle_alpha   90.00
_cell.angle_beta   90.00
_cell.angle_gamma   90.00
#
_symmetry.space_group_name_H-M   'P 1'
#
loop_
_entity.id
_entity.type
_entity.pdbx_description
1 polymer ?
#
loop_
_entity_poly.entity_id
_entity_poly.type
_entity_poly.pdbx_seq_one_letter_code
_entity_poly.pdbx_strand_id
1 'polypeptide(L)'
;MSRTAMNPAKAALTKSLRREAGRWLKSARETAGLTQAELAEKTGLRYYTFVSQVENGLGRVPIEAQAVWAESLGLDPSQFARTLLRYYEPELHRLLFEGDAETPALTERAAQG
;
A
#
# COMPACT_ATOMS: atom_id res chain seq x y z
N MET A 1 -13.76 -15.09 -27.23
CA MET A 1 -14.11 -14.05 -26.23
C MET A 1 -13.93 -14.63 -24.83
N SER A 2 -12.72 -14.46 -24.29
CA SER A 2 -12.29 -15.04 -23.01
C SER A 2 -12.82 -14.24 -21.83
N ARG A 3 -13.61 -14.89 -20.98
CA ARG A 3 -13.71 -14.55 -19.56
C ARG A 3 -13.11 -15.73 -18.83
N THR A 4 -11.80 -15.70 -18.55
CA THR A 4 -11.26 -16.47 -17.43
C THR A 4 -12.01 -16.01 -16.20
N ALA A 5 -13.03 -16.74 -15.80
CA ALA A 5 -13.76 -16.47 -14.57
C ALA A 5 -12.73 -16.45 -13.43
N MET A 6 -12.63 -15.32 -12.75
CA MET A 6 -11.67 -15.10 -11.68
C MET A 6 -11.85 -16.21 -10.62
N ASN A 7 -10.76 -16.92 -10.29
CA ASN A 7 -10.79 -18.00 -9.28
C ASN A 7 -11.44 -17.46 -7.98
N PRO A 8 -12.54 -18.07 -7.49
CA PRO A 8 -13.26 -17.58 -6.32
C PRO A 8 -12.39 -17.50 -5.06
N ALA A 9 -11.43 -18.42 -4.91
CA ALA A 9 -10.47 -18.39 -3.80
C ALA A 9 -9.53 -17.18 -3.89
N LYS A 10 -9.06 -16.85 -5.10
CA LYS A 10 -8.23 -15.65 -5.34
C LYS A 10 -9.03 -14.37 -5.04
N ALA A 11 -10.28 -14.30 -5.47
CA ALA A 11 -11.15 -13.15 -5.20
C ALA A 11 -11.42 -12.98 -3.69
N ALA A 12 -11.66 -14.07 -2.96
CA ALA A 12 -11.83 -14.05 -1.51
C ALA A 12 -10.56 -13.58 -0.78
N LEU A 13 -9.38 -14.07 -1.21
CA LEU A 13 -8.09 -13.65 -0.67
C LEU A 13 -7.83 -12.16 -0.91
N THR A 14 -8.03 -11.67 -2.13
CA THR A 14 -7.90 -10.24 -2.46
C THR A 14 -8.80 -9.38 -1.57
N LYS A 15 -10.03 -9.83 -1.30
CA LYS A 15 -10.96 -9.13 -0.41
C LYS A 15 -10.48 -9.14 1.05
N SER A 16 -9.91 -10.25 1.54
CA SER A 16 -9.34 -10.33 2.89
C SER A 16 -8.17 -9.37 3.06
N LEU A 17 -7.19 -9.43 2.15
CA LEU A 17 -5.99 -8.60 2.20
C LEU A 17 -6.31 -7.12 2.10
N ARG A 18 -7.31 -6.73 1.30
CA ARG A 18 -7.75 -5.33 1.23
C ARG A 18 -8.32 -4.84 2.57
N ARG A 19 -9.03 -5.69 3.31
CA ARG A 19 -9.52 -5.36 4.66
C ARG A 19 -8.39 -5.31 5.69
N GLU A 20 -7.39 -6.16 5.56
CA GLU A 20 -6.17 -6.11 6.39
C GLU A 20 -5.42 -4.79 6.18
N ALA A 21 -5.21 -4.39 4.93
CA ALA A 21 -4.64 -3.07 4.60
C ALA A 21 -5.46 -1.93 5.21
N GLY A 22 -6.79 -1.99 5.09
CA GLY A 22 -7.69 -0.99 5.66
C GLY A 22 -7.55 -0.87 7.19
N ARG A 23 -7.45 -2.00 7.90
CA ARG A 23 -7.21 -2.01 9.36
C ARG A 23 -5.85 -1.42 9.72
N TRP A 24 -4.81 -1.75 8.95
CA TRP A 24 -3.48 -1.19 9.17
C TRP A 24 -3.46 0.34 8.98
N LEU A 25 -4.08 0.84 7.90
CA LEU A 25 -4.21 2.28 7.65
C LEU A 25 -4.99 3.00 8.75
N LYS A 26 -6.10 2.40 9.22
CA LYS A 26 -6.88 2.93 10.35
C LYS A 26 -6.02 3.06 11.60
N SER A 27 -5.25 2.03 11.94
CA SER A 27 -4.36 2.04 13.10
C SER A 27 -3.25 3.09 12.97
N ALA A 28 -2.65 3.24 11.78
CA ALA A 28 -1.66 4.28 11.52
C ALA A 28 -2.25 5.69 11.70
N ARG A 29 -3.46 5.92 11.17
CA ARG A 29 -4.19 7.19 11.33
C ARG A 29 -4.49 7.51 12.80
N GLU A 30 -4.99 6.53 13.55
CA GLU A 30 -5.29 6.69 14.98
C GLU A 30 -4.03 6.95 15.80
N THR A 31 -2.91 6.30 15.45
CA THR A 31 -1.60 6.55 16.07
C THR A 31 -1.09 7.97 15.78
N ALA A 32 -1.34 8.49 14.57
CA ALA A 32 -1.05 9.87 14.22
C ALA A 32 -2.01 10.90 14.86
N GLY A 33 -3.01 10.45 15.64
CA GLY A 33 -3.98 11.31 16.31
C GLY A 33 -4.98 11.98 15.38
N LEU A 34 -5.17 11.45 14.17
CA LEU A 34 -6.03 12.06 13.14
C LEU A 34 -7.40 11.38 13.09
N THR A 35 -8.45 12.15 12.86
CA THR A 35 -9.74 11.67 12.37
C THR A 35 -9.68 11.37 10.87
N GLN A 36 -10.66 10.63 10.34
CA GLN A 36 -10.76 10.38 8.89
C GLN A 36 -10.90 11.68 8.09
N ALA A 37 -11.60 12.69 8.64
CA ALA A 37 -11.77 13.99 8.01
C ALA A 37 -10.43 14.75 7.95
N GLU A 38 -9.68 14.79 9.05
CA GLU A 38 -8.37 15.47 9.09
C GLU A 38 -7.35 14.81 8.16
N LEU A 39 -7.32 13.47 8.06
CA LEU A 39 -6.46 12.79 7.08
C LEU A 39 -6.87 13.14 5.64
N ALA A 40 -8.16 13.23 5.35
CA ALA A 40 -8.63 13.62 4.02
C ALA A 40 -8.27 15.07 3.68
N GLU A 41 -8.35 15.99 4.65
CA GLU A 41 -7.95 17.38 4.48
C GLU A 41 -6.44 17.49 4.20
N LYS A 42 -5.61 16.81 4.99
CA LYS A 42 -4.14 16.81 4.81
C LYS A 42 -3.70 16.24 3.46
N THR A 43 -4.45 15.28 2.92
CA THR A 43 -4.15 14.65 1.62
C THR A 43 -4.69 15.41 0.41
N GLY A 44 -5.37 16.54 0.64
CA GLY A 44 -5.40 17.66 -0.31
C GLY A 44 -6.58 17.73 -1.27
N LEU A 45 -7.53 16.79 -1.32
CA LEU A 45 -8.74 16.93 -2.14
C LEU A 45 -9.92 16.14 -1.54
N ARG A 46 -11.13 16.50 -2.00
CA ARG A 46 -12.47 16.01 -1.62
C ARG A 46 -12.60 14.47 -1.52
N TYR A 47 -12.05 13.87 -0.46
CA TYR A 47 -11.90 12.42 -0.29
C TYR A 47 -12.30 11.92 1.11
N TYR A 48 -13.10 12.65 1.90
CA TYR A 48 -13.41 12.19 3.27
C TYR A 48 -14.14 10.83 3.30
N THR A 49 -15.09 10.59 2.38
CA THR A 49 -15.75 9.28 2.25
C THR A 49 -14.78 8.19 1.76
N PHE A 50 -13.74 8.60 1.03
CA PHE A 50 -12.74 7.70 0.48
C PHE A 50 -11.84 7.11 1.56
N VAL A 51 -11.43 7.90 2.58
CA VAL A 51 -10.64 7.38 3.71
C VAL A 51 -11.39 6.23 4.39
N SER A 52 -12.68 6.42 4.69
CA SER A 52 -13.51 5.36 5.27
C SER A 52 -13.66 4.14 4.35
N GLN A 53 -13.83 4.35 3.03
CA GLN A 53 -13.90 3.24 2.07
C GLN A 53 -12.58 2.44 2.02
N VAL A 54 -11.44 3.10 2.06
CA VAL A 54 -10.13 2.45 2.09
C VAL A 54 -9.94 1.68 3.41
N GLU A 55 -10.24 2.30 4.55
CA GLU A 55 -10.12 1.67 5.87
C GLU A 55 -11.04 0.44 6.03
N ASN A 56 -12.19 0.43 5.36
CA ASN A 56 -13.10 -0.72 5.33
C ASN A 56 -12.77 -1.76 4.24
N GLY A 57 -11.68 -1.55 3.49
CA GLY A 57 -11.26 -2.43 2.42
C GLY A 57 -12.22 -2.47 1.23
N LEU A 58 -12.91 -1.36 0.95
CA LEU A 58 -13.70 -1.17 -0.27
C LEU A 58 -12.85 -0.53 -1.38
N GLY A 59 -11.92 0.34 -1.02
CA GLY A 59 -10.95 0.98 -1.91
C GLY A 59 -9.50 0.55 -1.66
N ARG A 60 -8.59 1.08 -2.49
CA ARG A 60 -7.14 1.04 -2.29
C ARG A 60 -6.65 2.49 -2.23
N VAL A 61 -5.56 2.77 -1.50
CA VAL A 61 -4.86 4.06 -1.66
C VAL A 61 -4.28 4.12 -3.09
N PRO A 62 -4.62 5.12 -3.90
CA PRO A 62 -4.04 5.31 -5.23
C PRO A 62 -2.53 5.51 -5.13
N ILE A 63 -1.75 4.99 -6.08
CA ILE A 63 -0.28 5.00 -6.01
C ILE A 63 0.24 6.44 -5.88
N GLU A 64 -0.31 7.34 -6.67
CA GLU A 64 -0.06 8.79 -6.68
C GLU A 64 -0.37 9.49 -5.36
N ALA A 65 -1.22 8.89 -4.51
CA ALA A 65 -1.60 9.44 -3.20
C ALA A 65 -0.83 8.79 -2.04
N GLN A 66 -0.05 7.72 -2.27
CA GLN A 66 0.62 7.01 -1.18
C GLN A 66 1.67 7.87 -0.47
N ALA A 67 2.42 8.71 -1.21
CA ALA A 67 3.43 9.59 -0.62
C ALA A 67 2.80 10.59 0.36
N VAL A 68 1.79 11.34 -0.08
CA VAL A 68 1.10 12.32 0.77
C VAL A 68 0.37 11.66 1.95
N TRP A 69 -0.15 10.44 1.78
CA TRP A 69 -0.70 9.66 2.90
C TRP A 69 0.37 9.31 3.92
N ALA A 70 1.51 8.79 3.48
CA ALA A 70 2.61 8.44 4.36
C ALA A 70 3.09 9.67 5.16
N GLU A 71 3.33 10.79 4.48
CA GLU A 71 3.75 12.05 5.10
C GLU A 71 2.71 12.56 6.10
N SER A 72 1.42 12.52 5.76
CA SER A 72 0.33 12.93 6.66
C SER A 72 0.24 12.09 7.93
N LEU A 73 0.63 10.81 7.83
CA LEU A 73 0.67 9.84 8.91
C LEU A 73 2.00 9.82 9.67
N GLY A 74 2.99 10.62 9.24
CA GLY A 74 4.34 10.62 9.84
C GLY A 74 5.15 9.34 9.55
N LEU A 75 4.89 8.67 8.43
CA LEU A 75 5.55 7.44 8.00
C LEU A 75 6.48 7.70 6.82
N ASP A 76 7.52 6.88 6.68
CA ASP A 76 8.38 6.90 5.49
C ASP A 76 7.60 6.46 4.24
N PRO A 77 7.58 7.26 3.14
CA PRO A 77 6.84 6.92 1.92
C PRO A 77 7.22 5.58 1.30
N SER A 78 8.50 5.20 1.31
CA SER A 78 8.97 3.96 0.70
C SER A 78 8.51 2.73 1.49
N GLN A 79 8.63 2.77 2.81
CA GLN A 79 8.14 1.73 3.71
C GLN A 79 6.61 1.63 3.70
N PHE A 80 5.91 2.76 3.60
CA PHE A 80 4.46 2.80 3.48
C PHE A 80 4.00 2.11 2.18
N ALA A 81 4.60 2.46 1.05
CA ALA A 81 4.28 1.86 -0.24
C ALA A 81 4.59 0.36 -0.28
N ARG A 82 5.75 -0.05 0.26
CA ARG A 82 6.11 -1.48 0.38
C ARG A 82 5.10 -2.26 1.23
N THR A 83 4.68 -1.68 2.36
CA THR A 83 3.67 -2.28 3.24
C THR A 83 2.33 -2.47 2.52
N LEU A 84 1.86 -1.44 1.80
CA LEU A 84 0.62 -1.55 1.02
C LEU A 84 0.73 -2.58 -0.09
N LEU A 85 1.88 -2.68 -0.75
CA LEU A 85 2.11 -3.64 -1.83
C LEU A 85 1.95 -5.09 -1.36
N ARG A 86 2.40 -5.42 -0.14
CA ARG A 86 2.20 -6.74 0.48
C ARG A 86 0.73 -7.15 0.52
N TYR A 87 -0.19 -6.20 0.69
CA TYR A 87 -1.63 -6.47 0.71
C TYR A 87 -2.28 -6.37 -0.66
N TYR A 88 -1.92 -5.36 -1.43
CA TYR A 88 -2.60 -5.03 -2.69
C TYR A 88 -2.16 -5.94 -3.83
N GLU A 89 -0.87 -6.22 -3.93
CA GLU A 89 -0.28 -7.05 -4.97
C GLU A 89 0.77 -8.00 -4.35
N PRO A 90 0.35 -9.03 -3.59
CA PRO A 90 1.26 -9.88 -2.81
C PRO A 90 2.33 -10.57 -3.67
N GLU A 91 1.98 -10.96 -4.89
CA GLU A 91 2.93 -11.58 -5.81
C GLU A 91 3.99 -10.58 -6.28
N LEU A 92 3.60 -9.32 -6.54
CA LEU A 92 4.56 -8.27 -6.90
C LEU A 92 5.45 -7.91 -5.71
N HIS A 93 4.91 -7.85 -4.49
CA HIS A 93 5.71 -7.70 -3.28
C HIS A 93 6.72 -8.84 -3.14
N ARG A 94 6.29 -10.09 -3.32
CA ARG A 94 7.17 -11.26 -3.27
C ARG A 94 8.29 -11.15 -4.29
N LEU A 95 7.99 -10.82 -5.54
CA LEU A 95 8.99 -10.68 -6.60
C LEU A 95 9.99 -9.55 -6.34
N LEU A 96 9.56 -8.42 -5.78
CA LEU A 96 10.41 -7.25 -5.56
C LEU A 96 11.23 -7.32 -4.27
N PHE A 97 10.76 -8.05 -3.25
CA PHE A 97 11.30 -7.95 -1.88
C PHE A 97 11.54 -9.29 -1.19
N GLU A 98 11.07 -10.40 -1.76
CA GLU A 98 11.25 -11.77 -1.24
C GLU A 98 11.89 -12.70 -2.28
N GLY A 99 12.11 -12.21 -3.50
CA GLY A 99 12.92 -12.82 -4.55
C GLY A 99 14.36 -12.32 -4.42
N ASP A 100 15.29 -13.27 -4.39
CA ASP A 100 16.74 -13.09 -4.31
C ASP A 100 17.27 -12.60 -2.95
N ALA A 101 17.31 -13.54 -1.99
CA ALA A 101 18.28 -13.54 -0.89
C ALA A 101 19.77 -13.59 -1.35
N GLU A 102 20.03 -13.45 -2.66
CA GLU A 102 21.34 -13.22 -3.26
C GLU A 102 21.22 -12.18 -4.39
N THR A 103 21.24 -10.89 -4.06
CA THR A 103 21.90 -9.92 -4.93
C THR A 103 23.04 -9.33 -4.12
N PRO A 104 24.27 -9.85 -4.23
CA PRO A 104 25.43 -9.17 -3.70
C PRO A 104 25.51 -7.80 -4.37
N ALA A 105 25.79 -6.80 -3.56
CA ALA A 105 25.77 -5.41 -3.93
C ALA A 105 26.43 -5.15 -5.29
N LEU A 106 25.75 -4.43 -6.18
CA LEU A 106 26.45 -3.60 -7.15
C LEU A 106 27.09 -2.42 -6.39
N THR A 107 28.08 -2.76 -5.56
CA THR A 107 29.13 -1.84 -5.15
C THR A 107 30.26 -2.04 -6.16
N GLU A 108 30.76 -0.93 -6.70
CA GLU A 108 31.97 -0.82 -7.53
C GLU A 108 31.92 -1.35 -8.98
N ARG A 109 31.42 -0.50 -9.89
CA ARG A 109 32.13 -0.22 -11.16
C ARG A 109 32.09 1.27 -11.49
N ALA A 110 32.65 2.06 -10.58
CA ALA A 110 33.09 3.43 -10.83
C ALA A 110 34.52 3.59 -10.27
N ALA A 111 35.44 2.76 -10.76
CA ALA A 111 36.89 2.97 -10.68
C ALA A 111 37.59 1.75 -11.29
N GLN A 112 37.93 1.83 -12.57
CA GLN A 112 39.08 1.14 -13.18
C GLN A 112 39.13 1.49 -14.67
N GLY A 113 40.10 2.32 -15.05
CA GLY A 113 40.51 2.59 -16.43
C GLY A 113 40.42 4.05 -16.81
#